data_AF-A0A7Z7HTF1-F1
#
_entry.id   AF-A0A7Z7HTF1-F1
#
_cell.length_a   1.000
_cell.length_b   1.000
_cell.length_c   1.000
_cell.angle_alpha   90.00
_cell.angle_beta   90.00
_cell.angle_gamma   90.00
#
_symmetry.space_group_name_H-M   'P 1'
#
loop_
_entity.id
_entity.type
_entity.pdbx_description
1 polymer ?
#
loop_
_entity_poly.entity_id
_entity_poly.type
_entity_poly.pdbx_seq_one_letter_code
_entity_poly.pdbx_strand_id
1 'polypeptide(L)'
;MQFKVVRYRNKTLGGITVEGNTVQCLRLMPERTAKGNRRQKVICTIDRWAAELPPEALELLTEAEQAEWVEWKARHDEAQRRKQLAEALETVTGTMEAAAAAVREKAGKPANAAALWAAIEALSGALERAGFGKNKRPRGRPRKETTG
;
A
#
# COMPACT_ATOMS: atom_id res chain seq x y z
N MET A 1 0.82 23.41 10.45
CA MET A 1 0.34 23.22 9.06
C MET A 1 -0.67 22.07 9.00
N GLN A 2 -1.53 22.01 7.98
CA GLN A 2 -2.28 20.80 7.64
C GLN A 2 -1.90 20.32 6.24
N PHE A 3 -1.73 19.01 6.08
CA PHE A 3 -1.41 18.39 4.79
C PHE A 3 -2.53 17.43 4.41
N LYS A 4 -3.14 17.63 3.23
CA LYS A 4 -4.29 16.86 2.79
C LYS A 4 -4.07 16.32 1.39
N VAL A 5 -4.10 14.99 1.25
CA VAL A 5 -4.16 14.34 -0.07
C VAL A 5 -5.47 14.75 -0.75
N VAL A 6 -5.36 15.32 -1.95
CA VAL A 6 -6.52 15.71 -2.75
C VAL A 6 -7.25 14.45 -3.18
N ARG A 7 -8.57 14.44 -3.01
CA ARG A 7 -9.43 13.35 -3.44
C ARG A 7 -10.36 13.82 -4.54
N TYR A 8 -10.62 12.96 -5.51
CA TYR A 8 -11.55 13.25 -6.59
C TYR A 8 -12.51 12.09 -6.81
N ARG A 9 -13.66 12.40 -7.41
CA ARG A 9 -14.67 11.40 -7.76
C ARG A 9 -14.36 10.83 -9.14
N ASN A 10 -14.03 9.54 -9.19
CA ASN A 10 -13.72 8.86 -10.44
C ASN A 10 -15.02 8.35 -11.09
N LYS A 11 -15.53 9.07 -12.10
CA LYS A 11 -16.73 8.68 -12.86
C LYS A 11 -16.55 7.38 -13.64
N THR A 12 -15.30 7.13 -14.08
CA THR A 12 -14.69 5.86 -14.52
C THR A 12 -15.20 4.59 -13.86
N LEU A 13 -15.07 4.63 -12.53
CA LEU A 13 -15.15 3.49 -11.64
C LEU A 13 -16.45 3.55 -10.83
N GLY A 14 -17.57 3.86 -11.49
CA GLY A 14 -18.88 3.93 -10.81
C GLY A 14 -19.02 5.09 -9.83
N GLY A 15 -18.19 6.13 -9.95
CA GLY A 15 -18.28 7.32 -9.11
C GLY A 15 -17.69 7.16 -7.70
N ILE A 16 -16.78 6.19 -7.49
CA ILE A 16 -16.03 6.06 -6.24
C ILE A 16 -15.09 7.25 -6.01
N THR A 17 -14.81 7.56 -4.75
CA THR A 17 -13.83 8.58 -4.39
C THR A 17 -12.45 7.93 -4.33
N VAL A 18 -11.49 8.51 -5.04
CA VAL A 18 -10.10 8.04 -5.09
C VAL A 18 -9.14 9.13 -4.64
N GLU A 19 -8.00 8.70 -4.13
CA GLU A 19 -6.91 9.61 -3.78
C GLU A 19 -6.15 10.02 -5.05
N GLY A 20 -5.98 11.32 -5.22
CA GLY A 20 -5.20 11.91 -6.30
C GLY A 20 -3.71 11.94 -5.99
N ASN A 21 -2.95 12.52 -6.93
CA ASN A 21 -1.49 12.57 -6.87
C ASN A 21 -0.95 13.84 -6.21
N THR A 22 -1.79 14.62 -5.56
CA THR A 22 -1.37 15.90 -4.98
C THR A 22 -1.73 16.01 -3.52
N VAL A 23 -0.90 16.75 -2.79
CA VAL A 23 -1.10 17.10 -1.38
C VAL A 23 -1.18 18.62 -1.25
N GLN A 24 -2.26 19.11 -0.65
CA GLN A 24 -2.43 20.52 -0.35
C GLN A 24 -1.83 20.86 1.01
N CYS A 25 -0.98 21.89 1.04
CA CYS A 25 -0.43 22.48 2.27
C CYS A 25 -1.32 23.64 2.70
N LEU A 26 -2.04 23.47 3.81
CA LEU A 26 -3.07 24.37 4.31
C LEU A 26 -2.64 25.05 5.60
N ARG A 27 -2.39 26.37 5.53
CA ARG A 27 -2.04 27.18 6.70
C ARG A 27 -3.31 27.72 7.34
N LEU A 28 -3.41 27.58 8.67
CA LEU A 28 -4.46 28.23 9.45
C LEU A 28 -4.15 29.71 9.55
N MET A 29 -5.11 30.54 9.16
CA MET A 29 -5.01 31.99 9.26
C MET A 29 -5.55 32.45 10.62
N PRO A 30 -5.09 33.60 11.14
CA PRO A 30 -5.60 34.16 12.41
C PRO A 30 -7.08 34.56 12.30
N GLU A 31 -7.48 35.04 11.13
CA GLU A 31 -8.83 35.48 10.80
C GLU A 31 -9.86 34.32 10.84
N ARG A 32 -11.05 34.64 11.32
CA ARG A 32 -12.19 33.72 11.35
C ARG A 32 -13.15 34.04 10.22
N THR A 33 -13.78 32.99 9.68
CA THR A 33 -14.89 33.11 8.75
C THR A 33 -16.13 33.67 9.46
N ALA A 34 -17.12 34.15 8.71
CA ALA A 34 -18.39 34.63 9.26
C ALA A 34 -19.13 33.60 10.13
N LYS A 35 -18.83 32.30 9.95
CA LYS A 35 -19.37 31.19 10.75
C LYS A 35 -18.50 30.82 11.97
N GLY A 36 -17.49 31.63 12.30
CA GLY A 36 -16.61 31.43 13.47
C GLY A 36 -15.43 30.46 13.27
N ASN A 37 -15.36 29.73 12.15
CA ASN A 37 -14.25 28.80 11.87
C ASN A 37 -12.97 29.56 11.52
N ARG A 38 -11.80 29.07 11.97
CA ARG A 38 -10.49 29.61 11.52
C ARG A 38 -10.37 29.44 10.00
N ARG A 39 -10.05 30.52 9.29
CA ARG A 39 -9.87 30.46 7.83
C ARG A 39 -8.62 29.65 7.52
N GLN A 40 -8.65 28.88 6.44
CA GLN A 40 -7.48 28.15 5.93
C GLN A 40 -7.08 28.72 4.57
N LYS A 41 -5.78 28.86 4.32
CA LYS A 41 -5.24 29.23 3.01
C LYS A 41 -4.39 28.08 2.47
N VAL A 42 -4.64 27.69 1.22
CA VAL A 42 -3.72 26.80 0.48
C VAL A 42 -2.47 27.62 0.15
N ILE A 43 -1.32 27.17 0.65
CA ILE A 43 -0.03 27.83 0.45
C ILE A 43 0.64 27.31 -0.83
N CYS A 44 0.69 25.99 -0.96
CA CYS A 44 1.23 25.30 -2.13
C CYS A 44 0.53 23.94 -2.29
N THR A 45 0.75 23.33 -3.45
CA THR A 45 0.35 21.95 -3.73
C THR A 45 1.59 21.19 -4.15
N ILE A 46 1.77 20.00 -3.60
CA ILE A 46 2.98 19.19 -3.78
C ILE A 46 2.57 17.86 -4.42
N ASP A 47 3.41 17.31 -5.30
CA ASP A 47 3.23 15.94 -5.76
C ASP A 47 3.33 14.98 -4.55
N ARG A 48 2.31 14.13 -4.38
CA ARG A 48 2.22 13.17 -3.28
C ARG A 48 3.41 12.21 -3.23
N TRP A 49 4.01 11.94 -4.38
CA TRP A 49 5.09 10.99 -4.56
C TRP A 49 6.46 11.65 -4.61
N ALA A 50 6.55 12.97 -4.52
CA ALA A 50 7.82 13.66 -4.40
C ALA A 50 8.57 13.17 -3.14
N ALA A 51 9.84 12.81 -3.32
CA ALA A 51 10.71 12.38 -2.22
C ALA A 51 11.07 13.55 -1.30
N GLU A 52 11.22 14.75 -1.88
CA GLU A 52 11.59 15.97 -1.19
C GLU A 52 10.62 17.10 -1.53
N LEU A 53 10.65 18.18 -0.74
CA LEU A 53 9.90 19.38 -1.05
C LEU A 53 10.47 20.03 -2.32
N PRO A 54 9.65 20.37 -3.32
CA PRO A 54 10.13 21.06 -4.49
C PRO A 54 10.55 22.50 -4.13
N PRO A 55 11.47 23.12 -4.88
CA PRO A 55 12.03 24.44 -4.53
C PRO A 55 10.96 25.52 -4.29
N GLU A 56 9.92 25.55 -5.12
CA GLU A 56 8.82 26.50 -4.96
C GLU A 56 8.03 26.31 -3.65
N ALA A 57 7.97 25.09 -3.13
CA ALA A 57 7.35 24.83 -1.83
C ALA A 57 8.27 25.24 -0.68
N LEU A 58 9.59 25.06 -0.82
CA LEU A 58 10.57 25.50 0.18
C LEU A 58 10.51 27.02 0.38
N GLU A 59 10.32 27.80 -0.68
CA GLU A 59 10.20 29.26 -0.59
C GLU A 59 8.89 29.73 0.08
N LEU A 60 7.81 28.96 -0.05
CA LEU A 60 6.48 29.34 0.45
C LEU A 60 6.21 28.86 1.90
N LEU A 61 6.89 27.79 2.32
CA LEU A 61 6.76 27.16 3.63
C LEU A 61 7.82 27.69 4.60
N THR A 62 7.42 27.94 5.84
CA THR A 62 8.41 28.27 6.89
C THR A 62 9.21 27.02 7.29
N GLU A 63 10.40 27.19 7.86
CA GLU A 63 11.23 26.05 8.32
C GLU A 63 10.46 25.08 9.23
N ALA A 64 9.63 25.61 10.14
CA ALA A 64 8.78 24.80 11.00
C ALA A 64 7.76 23.98 10.20
N GLU A 65 7.15 24.56 9.16
CA GLU A 65 6.19 23.85 8.32
C GLU A 65 6.86 22.83 7.39
N GLN A 66 8.10 23.09 6.98
CA GLN A 66 8.92 22.12 6.25
C GLN A 66 9.25 20.91 7.14
N ALA A 67 9.60 21.13 8.41
CA ALA A 67 9.80 20.04 9.37
C ALA A 67 8.52 19.23 9.59
N GLU A 68 7.37 19.91 9.78
CA GLU A 68 6.07 19.23 9.88
C GLU A 68 5.72 18.42 8.62
N TRP A 69 6.11 18.88 7.43
CA TRP A 69 5.92 18.13 6.19
C TRP A 69 6.71 16.82 6.20
N VAL A 70 7.98 16.86 6.60
CA VAL A 70 8.83 15.66 6.67
C VAL A 70 8.20 14.61 7.59
N GLU A 71 7.75 15.02 8.77
CA GLU A 71 7.07 14.12 9.71
C GLU A 71 5.74 13.59 9.17
N TRP A 72 4.97 14.42 8.47
CA TRP A 72 3.73 14.00 7.83
C TRP A 72 3.99 12.99 6.71
N LYS A 73 4.97 13.27 5.85
CA LYS A 73 5.32 12.43 4.68
C LYS A 73 5.78 11.05 5.13
N ALA A 74 6.65 10.98 6.15
CA ALA A 74 7.10 9.70 6.71
C ALA A 74 5.94 8.84 7.20
N ARG A 75 4.99 9.43 7.94
CA ARG A 75 3.78 8.72 8.41
C ARG A 75 2.87 8.30 7.27
N HIS A 76 2.68 9.17 6.28
CA HIS A 76 1.88 8.87 5.11
C HIS A 76 2.46 7.70 4.30
N ASP A 77 3.78 7.71 4.05
CA ASP A 77 4.46 6.68 3.28
C ASP A 77 4.46 5.33 4.00
N GLU A 78 4.68 5.33 5.32
CA GLU A 78 4.55 4.12 6.13
C GLU A 78 3.13 3.53 6.06
N ALA A 79 2.10 4.37 6.14
CA ALA A 79 0.72 3.93 6.02
C ALA A 79 0.42 3.35 4.62
N GLN A 80 0.92 3.99 3.55
CA GLN A 80 0.79 3.47 2.19
C GLN A 80 1.54 2.15 2.01
N ARG A 81 2.76 2.04 2.55
CA ARG A 81 3.57 0.82 2.53
C ARG A 81 2.81 -0.34 3.19
N ARG A 82 2.23 -0.12 4.37
CA ARG A 82 1.41 -1.12 5.06
C ARG A 82 0.20 -1.54 4.25
N LYS A 83 -0.50 -0.59 3.63
CA LYS A 83 -1.65 -0.87 2.78
C LYS A 83 -1.27 -1.74 1.58
N GLN A 84 -0.18 -1.41 0.89
CA GLN A 84 0.34 -2.20 -0.22
C GLN A 84 0.74 -3.62 0.21
N LEU A 85 1.39 -3.76 1.37
CA LEU A 85 1.76 -5.08 1.91
C LEU A 85 0.53 -5.92 2.28
N ALA A 86 -0.51 -5.30 2.83
CA ALA A 86 -1.77 -5.97 3.13
C ALA A 86 -2.47 -6.46 1.85
N GLU A 87 -2.54 -5.62 0.82
CA GLU A 87 -3.13 -5.96 -0.48
C GLU A 87 -2.33 -7.08 -1.19
N ALA A 88 -0.99 -7.04 -1.11
CA ALA A 88 -0.15 -8.10 -1.62
C ALA A 88 -0.44 -9.43 -0.90
N LEU A 89 -0.59 -9.42 0.42
CA LEU A 89 -0.91 -10.63 1.19
C LEU A 89 -2.33 -11.15 0.88
N GLU A 90 -3.29 -10.27 0.63
CA GLU A 90 -4.66 -10.64 0.26
C GLU A 90 -4.72 -11.32 -1.12
N THR A 91 -3.95 -10.81 -2.09
CA THR A 91 -3.99 -11.25 -3.50
C THR A 91 -3.03 -12.39 -3.84
N VAL A 92 -2.07 -12.71 -2.96
CA VAL A 92 -1.01 -13.68 -3.26
C VAL A 92 -1.55 -15.08 -3.56
N THR A 93 -2.59 -15.54 -2.86
CA THR A 93 -3.16 -16.88 -3.04
C THR A 93 -3.68 -17.06 -4.47
N GLY A 94 -4.51 -16.14 -4.96
CA GLY A 94 -5.05 -16.20 -6.32
C GLY A 94 -3.95 -16.10 -7.38
N THR A 95 -2.93 -15.27 -7.12
CA THR A 95 -1.78 -15.15 -8.02
C THR A 95 -0.96 -16.44 -8.09
N MET A 96 -0.76 -17.13 -6.97
CA MET A 96 -0.07 -18.43 -6.92
C MET A 96 -0.86 -19.53 -7.62
N GLU A 97 -2.19 -19.56 -7.48
CA GLU A 97 -3.06 -20.51 -8.17
C GLU A 97 -3.01 -20.34 -9.69
N ALA A 98 -3.09 -19.09 -10.17
CA ALA A 98 -2.95 -18.76 -11.58
C ALA A 98 -1.56 -19.13 -12.13
N ALA A 99 -0.49 -18.84 -11.38
CA ALA A 99 0.86 -19.24 -11.75
C ALA A 99 1.01 -20.77 -11.85
N ALA A 100 0.40 -21.52 -10.93
CA ALA A 100 0.39 -22.97 -10.97
C ALA A 100 -0.37 -23.52 -12.19
N ALA A 101 -1.51 -22.92 -12.55
CA ALA A 101 -2.26 -23.26 -13.76
C ALA A 101 -1.41 -23.03 -15.02
N ALA A 102 -0.76 -21.86 -15.13
CA ALA A 102 0.10 -21.53 -16.27
C ALA A 102 1.23 -22.55 -16.49
N VAL A 103 1.82 -23.08 -15.41
CA VAL A 103 2.84 -24.15 -15.49
C VAL A 103 2.24 -25.47 -15.98
N ARG A 104 1.07 -25.88 -15.47
CA ARG A 104 0.40 -27.14 -15.88
C ARG A 104 -0.04 -27.10 -17.35
N GLU A 105 -0.58 -25.96 -17.76
CA GLU A 105 -1.08 -25.72 -19.12
C GLU A 105 0.05 -25.41 -20.12
N LYS A 106 1.29 -25.27 -19.64
CA LYS A 106 2.46 -24.89 -20.44
C LYS A 106 2.26 -23.54 -21.16
N ALA A 107 1.49 -22.64 -20.56
CA ALA A 107 1.18 -21.32 -21.09
C ALA A 107 2.41 -20.38 -21.13
N GLY A 108 3.49 -20.76 -20.45
CA GLY A 108 4.76 -20.06 -20.47
C GLY A 108 5.81 -20.77 -19.63
N LYS A 109 7.03 -20.24 -19.63
CA LYS A 109 8.11 -20.67 -18.73
C LYS A 109 8.37 -19.55 -17.72
N PRO A 110 8.68 -19.89 -16.46
CA PRO A 110 9.10 -18.88 -15.49
C PRO A 110 10.37 -18.20 -16.01
N ALA A 111 10.39 -16.87 -16.02
CA ALA A 111 11.56 -16.09 -16.42
C ALA A 111 12.79 -16.41 -15.54
N ASN A 112 12.56 -16.69 -14.26
CA ASN A 112 13.56 -17.16 -13.33
C ASN A 112 12.94 -18.14 -12.31
N ALA A 113 13.10 -19.44 -12.56
CA ALA A 113 12.54 -20.48 -11.69
C ALA A 113 13.17 -20.49 -10.28
N ALA A 114 14.48 -20.19 -10.17
CA ALA A 114 15.17 -20.17 -8.89
C ALA A 114 14.66 -19.03 -7.99
N ALA A 115 14.42 -17.85 -8.56
CA ALA A 115 13.84 -16.72 -7.83
C ALA A 115 12.41 -17.02 -7.37
N LEU A 116 11.60 -17.71 -8.20
CA LEU A 116 10.24 -18.10 -7.82
C LEU A 116 10.25 -19.05 -6.61
N TRP A 117 11.11 -20.09 -6.63
CA TRP A 117 11.26 -20.98 -5.47
C TRP A 117 11.76 -20.26 -4.23
N ALA A 118 12.77 -19.38 -4.36
CA ALA A 118 13.27 -18.59 -3.24
C ALA A 118 12.17 -17.70 -2.61
N ALA A 119 11.28 -17.12 -3.42
CA ALA A 119 10.15 -16.34 -2.94
C ALA A 119 9.12 -17.21 -2.18
N ILE A 120 8.84 -18.43 -2.66
CA ILE A 120 7.94 -19.38 -1.98
C ILE A 120 8.50 -19.77 -0.61
N GLU A 121 9.80 -20.04 -0.53
CA GLU A 121 10.48 -20.37 0.74
C GLU A 121 10.48 -19.18 1.70
N ALA A 122 10.78 -17.97 1.21
CA ALA A 122 10.76 -16.76 2.03
C ALA A 122 9.36 -16.48 2.62
N LEU A 123 8.30 -16.64 1.82
CA LEU A 123 6.92 -16.51 2.28
C LEU A 123 6.56 -17.61 3.29
N SER A 124 6.91 -18.86 3.01
CA SER A 124 6.68 -19.99 3.92
C SER A 124 7.34 -19.75 5.29
N GLY A 125 8.61 -19.36 5.30
CA GLY A 125 9.34 -19.06 6.54
C GLY A 125 8.81 -17.81 7.28
N ALA A 126 8.23 -16.83 6.56
CA ALA A 126 7.55 -15.70 7.20
C ALA A 126 6.24 -16.13 7.89
N LEU A 127 5.44 -16.96 7.23
CA LEU A 127 4.20 -17.50 7.80
C LEU A 127 4.46 -18.35 9.04
N GLU A 128 5.45 -19.23 8.99
CA GLU A 128 5.84 -20.07 10.13
C GLU A 128 6.31 -19.23 11.32
N ARG A 129 7.18 -18.25 11.10
CA ARG A 129 7.64 -17.33 12.17
C ARG A 129 6.51 -16.49 12.76
N ALA A 130 5.48 -16.17 11.97
CA ALA A 130 4.30 -15.45 12.43
C ALA A 130 3.26 -16.36 13.11
N GLY A 131 3.51 -17.68 13.23
CA GLY A 131 2.61 -18.63 13.87
C GLY A 131 1.50 -19.18 12.96
N PHE A 132 1.49 -18.82 11.67
CA PHE A 132 0.56 -19.36 10.67
C PHE A 132 1.07 -20.70 10.09
N GLY A 133 1.46 -21.61 10.97
CA GLY A 133 2.05 -22.89 10.59
C GLY A 133 1.17 -23.69 9.63
N LYS A 134 1.79 -24.44 8.72
CA LYS A 134 1.05 -25.35 7.83
C LYS A 134 0.24 -26.32 8.69
N ASN A 135 -1.08 -26.38 8.50
CA ASN A 135 -1.89 -27.46 9.07
C ASN A 135 -1.21 -28.78 8.69
N LYS A 136 -0.78 -29.54 9.71
CA LYS A 136 -0.18 -30.86 9.48
C LYS A 136 -1.25 -31.67 8.75
N ARG A 137 -1.03 -31.94 7.46
CA ARG A 137 -1.85 -32.93 6.75
C ARG A 137 -1.84 -34.20 7.62
N PRO A 138 -2.99 -34.77 7.99
CA PRO A 138 -2.99 -36.03 8.70
C PRO A 138 -2.19 -37.02 7.86
N ARG A 139 -1.07 -37.49 8.41
CA ARG A 139 -0.29 -38.56 7.80
C ARG A 139 -1.12 -39.83 7.96
N GLY A 140 -1.95 -40.12 6.97
CA GLY A 140 -2.71 -41.35 6.86
C GLY A 140 -2.51 -41.94 5.47
N ARG A 141 -1.70 -43.01 5.37
CA ARG A 141 -1.77 -43.92 4.22
C ARG A 141 -3.18 -44.52 4.23
N PRO A 142 -3.95 -44.51 3.12
CA PRO A 142 -5.19 -45.27 3.09
C PRO A 142 -4.86 -46.73 3.38
N ARG A 143 -5.34 -47.25 4.51
CA ARG A 143 -5.23 -48.67 4.83
C ARG A 143 -6.09 -49.38 3.81
N LYS A 144 -5.48 -50.19 2.93
CA LYS A 144 -6.23 -51.12 2.11
C LYS A 144 -6.98 -52.05 3.07
N GLU A 145 -8.30 -51.95 3.11
CA GLU A 145 -9.14 -53.00 3.65
C GLU A 145 -9.05 -54.16 2.67
N THR A 146 -8.28 -55.18 3.04
CA THR A 146 -8.37 -56.49 2.43
C THR A 146 -9.56 -57.17 3.09
N THR A 147 -10.72 -57.12 2.44
CA THR A 147 -11.84 -57.99 2.77
C THR A 147 -11.71 -59.23 1.89
N GLY A 148 -11.50 -60.37 2.54
CA GLY A 148 -11.53 -61.71 1.92
C GLY A 148 -12.94 -62.27 1.83
#